data_AF-A0A8S3IQA6-F1
#
_entry.id   AF-A0A8S3IQA6-F1
#
_cell.length_a   1.000
_cell.length_b   1.000
_cell.length_c   1.000
_cell.angle_alpha   90.00
_cell.angle_beta   90.00
_cell.angle_gamma   90.00
#
_symmetry.space_group_name_H-M   'P 1'
#
loop_
_entity.id
_entity.type
_entity.pdbx_description
1 polymer ?
#
loop_
_entity_poly.entity_id
_entity_poly.type
_entity_poly.pdbx_seq_one_letter_code
_entity_poly.pdbx_strand_id
1 'polypeptide(L)'
;IASDDLESVEIVGGSTRIPAVKQIIQSVFRKSPMTTMNADESVARGCTLMCAILSPTFIVKEFKIQDCQPYPITLSWHGGINEDNEIELYSRWNVLPSTKMLSFYKKEPLTISACYSYPNDIPFSESRI
;
A
#
# COMPACT_ATOMS: atom_id res chain seq x y z
N ILE A 1 -5.47 0.92 16.29
CA ILE A 1 -4.29 0.53 17.09
C ILE A 1 -4.16 1.60 18.16
N ALA A 2 -4.40 1.25 19.41
CA ALA A 2 -4.15 2.16 20.52
C ALA A 2 -2.63 2.31 20.69
N SER A 3 -2.15 3.45 21.23
CA SER A 3 -0.70 3.65 21.45
C SER A 3 -0.08 2.56 22.34
N ASP A 4 -0.89 1.93 23.19
CA ASP A 4 -0.49 0.84 24.09
C ASP A 4 -0.28 -0.50 23.36
N ASP A 5 -0.84 -0.67 22.16
CA ASP A 5 -0.67 -1.88 21.33
C ASP A 5 0.67 -1.91 20.58
N LEU A 6 1.41 -0.78 20.56
CA LEU A 6 2.69 -0.67 19.87
C LEU A 6 3.83 -1.13 20.78
N GLU A 7 4.67 -2.06 20.35
CA GLU A 7 5.85 -2.43 21.14
C GLU A 7 6.88 -1.29 21.11
N SER A 8 7.18 -0.77 19.93
CA SER A 8 8.22 0.23 19.72
C SER A 8 7.93 1.19 18.56
N VAL A 9 8.69 2.28 18.50
CA VAL A 9 8.60 3.30 17.45
C VAL A 9 9.99 3.50 16.86
N GLU A 10 10.21 3.08 15.61
CA GLU A 10 11.46 3.32 14.88
C GLU A 10 11.32 4.52 13.95
N ILE A 11 12.37 5.34 13.86
CA ILE A 11 12.39 6.54 13.00
C ILE A 11 13.50 6.46 11.95
N VAL A 12 13.16 6.82 10.71
CA VAL A 12 14.06 6.86 9.56
C VAL A 12 13.85 8.14 8.76
N GLY A 13 14.83 8.54 7.95
CA GLY A 13 14.80 9.75 7.13
C GLY A 13 15.36 10.98 7.84
N GLY A 14 16.03 11.85 7.09
CA GLY A 14 16.80 12.98 7.63
C GLY A 14 16.00 13.97 8.47
N SER A 15 14.73 14.22 8.12
CA SER A 15 13.85 15.14 8.85
C SER A 15 13.58 14.72 10.29
N THR A 16 13.71 13.42 10.60
CA THR A 16 13.54 12.90 11.97
C THR A 16 14.66 13.30 12.92
N ARG A 17 15.75 13.91 12.42
CA ARG A 17 16.84 14.47 13.24
C ARG A 17 16.41 15.76 13.96
N ILE A 18 15.36 16.44 13.48
CA ILE A 18 14.85 17.68 14.09
C ILE A 18 14.30 17.36 15.49
N PRO A 19 14.78 18.02 16.57
CA PRO A 19 14.34 17.73 17.93
C PRO A 19 12.82 17.88 18.14
N ALA A 20 12.21 18.90 17.54
CA ALA A 20 10.77 19.12 17.62
C ALA A 20 9.96 17.95 17.02
N VAL A 21 10.44 17.36 15.91
CA VAL A 21 9.79 16.19 15.30
C VAL A 21 9.86 14.99 16.25
N LYS A 22 11.00 14.72 16.87
CA LYS A 22 11.15 13.65 17.86
C LYS A 22 10.23 13.82 19.05
N GLN A 23 10.11 15.06 19.57
CA GLN A 23 9.21 15.39 20.68
C GLN A 23 7.74 15.16 20.31
N ILE A 24 7.33 15.57 19.10
CA ILE A 24 5.96 15.33 18.60
C ILE A 24 5.69 13.83 18.49
N ILE A 25 6.59 13.06 17.86
CA ILE A 25 6.45 11.60 17.74
C ILE A 25 6.30 10.96 19.12
N GLN A 26 7.16 11.33 20.08
CA GLN A 26 7.08 10.83 21.45
C GLN A 26 5.76 11.20 22.14
N SER A 27 5.22 12.41 21.90
CA SER A 27 3.94 12.84 22.47
C SER A 27 2.74 12.07 21.91
N VAL A 28 2.76 11.74 20.62
CA VAL A 28 1.69 11.02 19.92
C VAL A 28 1.67 9.55 20.32
N PHE A 29 2.83 8.89 20.25
CA PHE A 29 2.93 7.45 20.50
C PHE A 29 3.24 7.09 21.95
N ARG A 30 3.51 8.09 22.81
CA ARG A 30 3.86 7.93 24.23
C ARG A 30 5.04 6.99 24.47
N LYS A 31 5.92 6.87 23.48
CA LYS A 31 7.09 5.98 23.46
C LYS A 31 8.30 6.73 22.91
N SER A 32 9.48 6.44 23.45
CA SER A 32 10.72 7.04 22.95
C SER A 32 11.00 6.52 21.54
N PRO A 33 11.22 7.39 20.54
CA PRO A 33 11.66 6.96 19.22
C PRO A 33 13.02 6.26 19.30
N MET A 34 13.13 5.12 18.63
CA MET A 34 14.33 4.31 18.51
C MET A 34 15.01 4.56 17.17
N THR A 35 16.32 4.33 17.14
CA THR A 35 17.18 4.51 15.96
C THR A 35 18.07 3.28 15.78
N THR A 36 17.49 2.09 15.93
CA THR A 36 18.28 0.84 15.79
C THR A 36 18.65 0.60 14.34
N MET A 37 17.85 1.11 13.41
CA MET A 37 18.13 1.11 11.99
C MET A 37 18.95 2.33 11.57
N ASN A 38 19.74 2.18 10.51
CA ASN A 38 20.39 3.33 9.87
C ASN A 38 19.31 4.22 9.21
N ALA A 39 19.24 5.48 9.63
CA ALA A 39 18.20 6.42 9.19
C ALA A 39 18.28 6.78 7.70
N ASP A 40 19.45 6.69 7.08
CA ASP A 40 19.70 7.13 5.71
C ASP A 40 19.68 5.94 4.72
N GLU A 41 20.08 4.76 5.17
CA GLU A 41 20.29 3.60 4.29
C GLU A 41 19.25 2.48 4.42
N SER A 42 18.45 2.47 5.49
CA SER A 42 17.49 1.38 5.77
C SER A 42 16.53 1.12 4.61
N VAL A 43 16.02 2.17 3.98
CA VAL A 43 15.13 2.07 2.81
C VAL A 43 15.85 1.39 1.64
N ALA A 44 17.05 1.86 1.28
CA ALA A 44 17.81 1.30 0.18
C ALA A 44 18.18 -0.18 0.42
N ARG A 45 18.56 -0.53 1.65
CA ARG A 45 18.84 -1.91 2.06
C ARG A 45 17.61 -2.81 1.95
N GLY A 46 16.43 -2.31 2.33
CA GLY A 46 15.15 -3.01 2.14
C GLY A 46 14.82 -3.24 0.66
N CYS A 47 15.00 -2.22 -0.18
CA CYS A 47 14.82 -2.33 -1.63
C CYS A 47 15.76 -3.37 -2.25
N THR A 48 17.04 -3.37 -1.87
CA THR A 48 18.01 -4.36 -2.34
C THR A 48 17.61 -5.78 -1.94
N LEU A 49 17.10 -5.98 -0.72
CA LEU A 49 16.58 -7.28 -0.29
C LEU A 49 15.39 -7.72 -1.15
N MET A 50 14.45 -6.81 -1.45
CA MET A 50 13.32 -7.11 -2.34
C MET A 50 13.78 -7.49 -3.75
N CYS A 51 14.75 -6.77 -4.32
CA CYS A 51 15.35 -7.13 -5.60
C CYS A 51 15.98 -8.53 -5.57
N ALA A 52 16.63 -8.90 -4.47
CA ALA A 52 17.20 -10.24 -4.31
C ALA A 52 16.12 -11.32 -4.16
N ILE A 53 15.02 -11.06 -3.44
CA ILE A 53 13.86 -11.97 -3.33
C ILE A 53 13.24 -12.24 -4.70
N LEU A 54 13.13 -11.22 -5.56
CA LEU A 54 12.54 -11.34 -6.89
C LEU A 54 13.50 -11.94 -7.94
N SER A 55 14.80 -11.99 -7.64
CA SER A 55 15.81 -12.51 -8.55
C SER A 55 15.83 -14.04 -8.53
N PRO A 56 15.79 -14.72 -9.69
CA PRO A 56 15.92 -16.17 -9.74
C PRO A 56 17.35 -16.65 -9.45
N THR A 57 18.33 -15.76 -9.40
CA THR A 57 19.76 -16.08 -9.25
C THR A 57 20.22 -16.10 -7.81
N PHE A 58 19.56 -15.35 -6.92
CA PHE A 58 19.92 -15.25 -5.51
C PHE A 58 18.98 -16.10 -4.67
N ILE A 59 19.53 -16.89 -3.75
CA ILE A 59 18.74 -17.59 -2.73
C ILE A 59 18.87 -16.80 -1.44
N VAL A 60 17.77 -16.19 -1.02
CA VAL A 60 17.68 -15.44 0.24
C VAL A 60 16.77 -16.18 1.21
N LYS A 61 16.88 -15.85 2.50
CA LYS A 61 15.96 -16.40 3.51
C LYS A 61 14.53 -15.99 3.18
N GLU A 62 13.60 -16.93 3.31
CA GLU A 62 12.19 -16.65 3.08
C GLU A 62 11.69 -15.55 4.01
N PHE A 63 11.09 -14.51 3.42
CA PHE A 63 10.55 -13.36 4.11
C PHE A 63 9.25 -12.94 3.42
N LYS A 64 8.13 -13.01 4.15
CA LYS A 64 6.82 -12.64 3.62
C LYS A 64 6.51 -11.20 4.00
N ILE A 65 6.22 -10.38 2.99
CA ILE A 65 5.79 -8.99 3.16
C ILE A 65 4.35 -8.88 2.66
N GLN A 66 3.53 -8.22 3.47
CA GLN A 66 2.18 -7.84 3.12
C GLN A 66 2.06 -6.33 3.31
N ASP A 67 1.63 -5.65 2.26
CA ASP A 67 1.33 -4.23 2.29
C ASP A 67 -0.19 -4.02 2.27
N CYS A 68 -0.66 -2.78 2.14
CA CYS A 68 -2.08 -2.47 2.06
C CYS A 68 -2.37 -1.41 0.98
N GLN A 69 -3.55 -1.51 0.39
CA GLN A 69 -4.07 -0.56 -0.59
C GLN A 69 -4.90 0.50 0.15
N PRO A 70 -4.40 1.73 0.35
CA PRO A 70 -5.09 2.75 1.15
C PRO A 70 -6.37 3.27 0.50
N TYR A 71 -6.48 3.23 -0.83
CA TYR A 71 -7.61 3.81 -1.56
C TYR A 71 -8.44 2.71 -2.23
N PRO A 72 -9.76 2.68 -2.01
CA PRO A 72 -10.62 1.70 -2.66
C PRO A 72 -10.57 1.83 -4.18
N ILE A 73 -10.61 0.69 -4.88
CA ILE A 73 -10.54 0.59 -6.34
C ILE A 73 -11.80 -0.09 -6.84
N THR A 74 -12.52 0.61 -7.72
CA THR A 74 -13.69 0.10 -8.44
C THR A 74 -13.32 -0.26 -9.86
N LEU A 75 -13.82 -1.41 -10.31
CA LEU A 75 -13.71 -1.88 -11.68
C LEU A 75 -15.05 -1.65 -12.37
N SER A 76 -15.05 -0.96 -13.51
CA SER A 76 -16.23 -0.69 -14.34
C SER A 76 -16.07 -1.36 -15.70
N TRP A 77 -17.14 -1.89 -16.30
CA TRP A 77 -17.09 -2.49 -17.63
C TRP A 77 -18.34 -2.25 -18.49
N HIS A 78 -18.11 -2.15 -19.80
CA HIS A 78 -19.12 -1.91 -20.83
C HIS A 78 -19.10 -3.05 -21.88
N GLY A 79 -20.26 -3.43 -22.41
CA GLY A 79 -20.41 -4.51 -23.43
C GLY A 79 -21.00 -5.84 -22.93
N GLY A 80 -21.75 -5.82 -21.81
CA GLY A 80 -22.41 -6.97 -21.20
C GLY A 80 -23.94 -7.02 -21.41
N ILE A 81 -24.62 -7.97 -20.76
CA ILE A 81 -26.10 -8.10 -20.82
C ILE A 81 -26.80 -6.91 -20.14
N ASN A 82 -26.15 -6.31 -19.14
CA ASN A 82 -26.57 -5.07 -18.49
C ASN A 82 -25.61 -3.96 -18.92
N GLU A 83 -26.14 -2.84 -19.37
CA GLU A 83 -25.37 -1.63 -19.65
C GLU A 83 -24.92 -1.02 -18.30
N ASP A 84 -23.64 -0.66 -18.21
CA ASP A 84 -22.93 -0.05 -17.06
C ASP A 84 -22.91 -0.87 -15.76
N ASN A 85 -21.91 -1.75 -15.62
CA ASN A 85 -21.68 -2.47 -14.36
C ASN A 85 -20.38 -2.00 -13.70
N GLU A 86 -20.42 -1.87 -12.38
CA GLU A 86 -19.27 -1.56 -11.54
C GLU A 86 -19.20 -2.48 -10.31
N ILE A 87 -17.99 -2.76 -9.84
CA ILE A 87 -17.75 -3.48 -8.59
C ILE A 87 -16.55 -2.89 -7.87
N GLU A 88 -16.69 -2.58 -6.58
CA GLU A 88 -15.54 -2.27 -5.74
C GLU A 88 -14.70 -3.55 -5.57
N LEU A 89 -13.57 -3.58 -6.26
CA LEU A 89 -12.71 -4.75 -6.30
C LEU A 89 -11.80 -4.78 -5.07
N TYR A 90 -11.14 -3.68 -4.75
CA TYR A 90 -10.27 -3.57 -3.58
C TYR A 90 -10.84 -2.54 -2.62
N SER A 91 -11.16 -2.95 -1.40
CA SER A 91 -11.65 -2.05 -0.36
C SER A 91 -10.52 -1.23 0.25
N ARG A 92 -10.88 -0.22 1.07
CA ARG A 92 -9.90 0.57 1.83
C ARG A 92 -9.04 -0.35 2.70
N TRP A 93 -7.73 -0.16 2.66
CA TRP A 93 -6.72 -0.93 3.39
C TRP A 93 -6.66 -2.42 3.01
N ASN A 94 -7.13 -2.82 1.82
CA ASN A 94 -7.04 -4.20 1.36
C ASN A 94 -5.59 -4.67 1.31
N VAL A 95 -5.29 -5.85 1.87
CA VAL A 95 -3.93 -6.40 1.92
C VAL A 95 -3.37 -6.67 0.51
N LEU A 96 -2.10 -6.36 0.27
CA LEU A 96 -1.37 -6.61 -0.96
C LEU A 96 -0.18 -7.56 -0.71
N PRO A 97 0.20 -8.42 -1.67
CA PRO A 97 -0.49 -8.66 -2.94
C PRO A 97 -1.82 -9.42 -2.73
N SER A 98 -2.82 -9.12 -3.56
CA SER A 98 -4.14 -9.77 -3.54
C SER A 98 -4.64 -9.97 -4.96
N THR A 99 -5.23 -11.13 -5.22
CA THR A 99 -5.80 -11.51 -6.53
C THR A 99 -7.28 -11.77 -6.38
N LYS A 100 -8.11 -11.11 -7.19
CA LYS A 100 -9.56 -11.32 -7.24
C LYS A 100 -9.97 -11.79 -8.63
N MET A 101 -10.61 -12.95 -8.69
CA MET A 101 -11.11 -13.50 -9.96
C MET A 101 -12.55 -13.07 -10.19
N LEU A 102 -12.81 -12.51 -11.37
CA LEU A 102 -14.13 -12.10 -11.83
C LEU A 102 -14.48 -12.87 -13.10
N SER A 103 -15.75 -13.23 -13.26
CA SER A 103 -16.27 -13.91 -14.45
C SER A 103 -17.28 -13.01 -15.15
N PHE A 104 -17.10 -12.82 -16.45
CA PHE A 104 -17.95 -11.93 -17.26
C PHE A 104 -18.64 -12.74 -18.34
N TYR A 105 -19.96 -12.55 -18.47
CA TYR A 105 -20.73 -13.04 -19.61
C TYR A 105 -20.82 -11.94 -20.65
N LYS A 106 -20.23 -12.14 -21.82
CA LYS A 106 -20.18 -11.14 -22.90
C LYS A 106 -20.77 -11.68 -24.20
N LYS A 107 -21.51 -10.82 -24.91
CA LYS A 107 -21.94 -11.03 -26.31
C LYS A 107 -21.11 -10.18 -27.29
N GLU A 108 -20.55 -9.08 -26.80
CA GLU A 108 -19.75 -8.12 -27.56
C GLU A 108 -18.35 -7.93 -26.90
N PRO A 109 -17.41 -7.23 -27.54
CA PRO A 109 -16.14 -6.86 -26.92
C PRO A 109 -16.36 -6.12 -25.60
N LEU A 110 -15.67 -6.58 -24.55
CA LEU A 110 -15.76 -6.03 -23.20
C LEU A 110 -14.65 -5.00 -23.00
N THR A 111 -15.01 -3.76 -22.64
CA THR A 111 -14.05 -2.75 -22.19
C THR A 111 -14.10 -2.64 -20.69
N ILE A 112 -12.97 -2.89 -20.02
CA ILE A 112 -12.81 -2.81 -18.57
C ILE A 112 -11.98 -1.58 -18.24
N SER A 113 -12.33 -0.89 -17.16
CA SER A 113 -11.57 0.24 -16.62
C SER A 113 -11.52 0.15 -15.10
N ALA A 114 -10.44 0.64 -14.50
CA ALA A 114 -10.28 0.72 -13.05
C ALA A 114 -10.15 2.18 -12.62
N CYS A 115 -10.86 2.54 -11.57
CA CYS A 115 -10.88 3.88 -11.00
C CYS A 115 -10.81 3.81 -9.48
N TYR A 116 -10.31 4.85 -8.84
CA TYR A 116 -10.52 5.02 -7.40
C TYR A 116 -12.01 5.22 -7.11
N SER A 117 -12.57 4.47 -6.15
CA SER A 117 -14.01 4.58 -5.80
C SER A 117 -14.38 6.00 -5.31
N TYR A 118 -13.43 6.71 -4.72
CA TYR A 118 -13.61 8.06 -4.16
C TYR A 118 -12.54 9.02 -4.72
N PRO A 119 -12.76 9.61 -5.92
CA PRO A 119 -11.79 10.49 -6.58
C PRO A 119 -11.40 11.75 -5.80
N ASN A 120 -12.24 12.21 -4.86
CA ASN A 120 -11.95 13.40 -4.05
C ASN A 120 -11.09 13.08 -2.82
N ASP A 121 -10.92 11.80 -2.48
CA ASP A 121 -10.20 11.33 -1.29
C ASP A 121 -8.74 10.94 -1.57
N ILE A 122 -8.32 11.04 -2.83
CA ILE A 122 -6.96 10.68 -3.25
C ILE A 122 -6.09 11.94 -3.39
N PRO A 123 -4.77 11.85 -3.14
CA PRO A 123 -3.85 12.97 -3.33
C PRO A 123 -3.45 13.19 -4.80
N PHE A 124 -4.04 12.44 -5.73
CA PHE A 124 -3.68 12.42 -7.14
C PHE A 124 -4.70 13.21 -7.99
N SER A 125 -4.23 13.84 -9.06
CA SER A 125 -5.10 14.60 -9.97
C SER A 125 -5.97 13.72 -10.88
N GLU A 126 -5.53 12.49 -11.15
CA GLU A 126 -6.24 11.53 -11.99
C GLU A 126 -6.88 10.43 -11.16
N SER A 127 -8.14 10.13 -11.46
CA SER A 127 -8.92 9.11 -10.74
C SER A 127 -8.86 7.73 -11.39
N ARG A 128 -8.33 7.64 -12.61
CA ARG A 128 -8.16 6.38 -13.35
C ARG A 128 -6.81 5.77 -12.99
N ILE A 129 -6.76 4.44 -12.97
CA ILE A 129 -5.57 3.64 -12.63
C ILE A 129 -4.99 3.02 -13.91
#